data_AF-A0A3D4HXH2-F1
#
_entry.id   AF-A0A3D4HXH2-F1
#
_cell.length_a   1.000
_cell.length_b   1.000
_cell.length_c   1.000
_cell.angle_alpha   90.00
_cell.angle_beta   90.00
_cell.angle_gamma   90.00
#
_symmetry.space_group_name_H-M   'P 1'
#
loop_
_entity.id
_entity.type
_entity.pdbx_description
1 polymer ?
#
loop_
_entity_poly.entity_id
_entity_poly.type
_entity_poly.pdbx_seq_one_letter_code
_entity_poly.pdbx_strand_id
1 'polypeptide(L)'
;MERLAGVLRSLYALCATWRKWVFWGMLFGFADIALVVAYHYPPGDILLRIRLVSPVVLTFLLLSGGMYMVKRTLGDKFAPG
;
A
#
# COMPACT_ATOMS: atom_id res chain seq x y z
N MET A 1 4.45 29.24 -6.19
CA MET A 1 4.99 28.21 -5.27
C MET A 1 3.93 27.67 -4.32
N GLU A 2 3.11 28.51 -3.66
CA GLU A 2 2.13 28.06 -2.64
C GLU A 2 1.02 27.12 -3.15
N ARG A 3 0.49 27.34 -4.36
CA ARG A 3 -0.54 26.44 -4.95
C ARG A 3 -0.02 25.03 -5.23
N LEU A 4 1.22 24.91 -5.72
CA LEU A 4 1.87 23.62 -6.00
C LEU A 4 2.08 22.82 -4.70
N ALA A 5 2.52 23.48 -3.64
CA ALA A 5 2.68 22.88 -2.32
C ALA A 5 1.35 22.37 -1.71
N GLY A 6 0.23 23.08 -1.94
CA GLY A 6 -1.10 22.64 -1.52
C GLY A 6 -1.61 21.40 -2.25
N VAL A 7 -1.39 21.34 -3.57
CA VAL A 7 -1.74 20.16 -4.40
C VAL A 7 -0.92 18.94 -3.98
N LEU A 8 0.38 19.11 -3.76
CA LEU A 8 1.27 18.04 -3.32
C LEU A 8 0.93 17.51 -1.91
N ARG A 9 0.51 18.38 -0.98
CA ARG A 9 -0.01 17.96 0.34
C ARG A 9 -1.28 17.12 0.24
N SER A 10 -2.21 17.53 -0.62
CA SER A 10 -3.47 16.82 -0.81
C SER A 10 -3.25 15.45 -1.44
N LEU A 11 -2.37 15.37 -2.44
CA LEU A 11 -1.91 14.11 -3.03
C LEU A 11 -1.21 13.22 -1.99
N TYR A 12 -0.36 13.79 -1.14
CA TYR A 12 0.30 13.04 -0.07
C TYR A 12 -0.72 12.47 0.93
N ALA A 13 -1.70 13.26 1.36
CA ALA A 13 -2.75 12.82 2.28
C ALA A 13 -3.62 11.71 1.67
N LEU A 14 -3.94 11.82 0.37
CA LEU A 14 -4.68 10.81 -0.37
C LEU A 14 -3.88 9.52 -0.53
N CYS A 15 -2.59 9.63 -0.91
CA CYS A 15 -1.67 8.49 -0.95
C CYS A 15 -1.48 7.83 0.43
N ALA A 16 -1.38 8.62 1.51
CA ALA A 16 -1.26 8.10 2.87
C ALA A 16 -2.50 7.32 3.30
N THR A 17 -3.68 7.84 2.96
CA THR A 17 -4.96 7.18 3.25
C THR A 17 -5.10 5.91 2.42
N TRP A 18 -4.84 5.99 1.11
CA TRP A 18 -4.88 4.84 0.22
C TRP A 18 -3.89 3.75 0.62
N ARG A 19 -2.68 4.13 1.06
CA ARG A 19 -1.68 3.20 1.60
C ARG A 19 -2.22 2.41 2.80
N LYS A 20 -2.97 3.05 3.70
CA LYS A 20 -3.59 2.35 4.85
C LYS A 20 -4.63 1.34 4.39
N TRP A 21 -5.48 1.70 3.42
CA TRP A 21 -6.46 0.78 2.84
C TRP A 21 -5.79 -0.43 2.18
N VAL A 22 -4.75 -0.19 1.38
CA VAL A 22 -3.99 -1.25 0.71
C VAL A 22 -3.26 -2.14 1.74
N PHE A 23 -2.75 -1.56 2.83
CA PHE A 23 -2.13 -2.32 3.93
C PHE A 23 -3.12 -3.29 4.58
N TRP A 24 -4.34 -2.82 4.92
CA TRP A 24 -5.37 -3.69 5.46
C TRP A 24 -5.78 -4.77 4.46
N GLY A 25 -5.91 -4.42 3.17
CA GLY A 25 -6.16 -5.39 2.11
C GLY A 25 -5.08 -6.48 2.02
N MET A 26 -3.80 -6.11 2.14
CA MET A 26 -2.70 -7.08 2.24
C MET A 26 -2.83 -7.97 3.48
N LEU A 27 -3.12 -7.38 4.64
CA LEU A 27 -3.25 -8.12 5.89
C LEU A 27 -4.35 -9.19 5.80
N PHE A 28 -5.51 -8.81 5.25
CA PHE A 28 -6.60 -9.75 4.98
C PHE A 28 -6.19 -10.83 3.97
N GLY A 29 -5.49 -10.46 2.90
CA GLY A 29 -4.98 -11.42 1.92
C GLY A 29 -4.00 -12.44 2.52
N PHE A 30 -3.09 -12.02 3.40
CA PHE A 30 -2.18 -12.94 4.08
C PHE A 30 -2.89 -13.82 5.10
N ALA A 31 -3.85 -13.27 5.86
CA ALA A 31 -4.65 -14.05 6.80
C ALA A 31 -5.48 -15.12 6.08
N ASP A 32 -6.04 -14.78 4.92
CA ASP A 32 -6.77 -15.70 4.05
C ASP A 32 -5.88 -16.82 3.49
N ILE A 33 -4.67 -16.51 3.01
CA ILE A 33 -3.69 -17.52 2.60
C ILE A 33 -3.33 -18.43 3.78
N ALA A 34 -3.09 -17.86 4.96
CA ALA A 34 -2.76 -18.63 6.16
C ALA A 34 -3.90 -19.59 6.56
N LEU A 35 -5.16 -19.17 6.45
CA LEU A 35 -6.32 -20.04 6.70
C LEU A 35 -6.35 -21.19 5.69
N VAL A 36 -6.18 -20.91 4.40
CA VAL A 36 -6.21 -21.93 3.33
C VAL A 36 -5.10 -22.97 3.53
N VAL A 37 -3.90 -22.52 3.92
CA VAL A 37 -2.79 -23.41 4.29
C VAL A 37 -3.14 -24.23 5.53
N ALA A 38 -3.68 -23.60 6.59
CA ALA A 38 -4.05 -24.29 7.82
C ALA A 38 -5.12 -25.37 7.60
N TYR A 39 -6.09 -25.13 6.71
CA TYR A 39 -7.14 -26.09 6.36
C TYR A 39 -6.75 -27.12 5.30
N HIS A 40 -5.47 -27.20 4.91
CA HIS A 40 -4.95 -28.21 3.98
C HIS A 40 -5.66 -28.22 2.61
N TYR A 41 -6.02 -27.03 2.12
CA TYR A 41 -6.62 -26.87 0.79
C TYR A 41 -5.63 -27.24 -0.34
N PRO A 42 -6.14 -27.53 -1.55
CA PRO A 42 -5.31 -27.83 -2.71
C PRO A 42 -4.29 -26.71 -3.00
N PRO A 43 -3.08 -27.05 -3.46
CA PRO A 43 -2.04 -26.06 -3.77
C PRO A 43 -2.44 -25.05 -4.85
N GLY A 44 -3.40 -25.40 -5.71
CA GLY A 44 -3.96 -24.50 -6.72
C GLY A 44 -4.65 -23.27 -6.12
N ASP A 45 -5.37 -23.43 -5.01
CA ASP A 45 -6.08 -22.34 -4.32
C ASP A 45 -5.10 -21.37 -3.64
N ILE A 46 -3.99 -21.90 -3.12
CA ILE A 46 -2.91 -21.10 -2.53
C ILE A 46 -2.25 -20.24 -3.62
N LEU A 47 -1.92 -20.84 -4.77
CA LEU A 47 -1.31 -20.13 -5.91
C LEU A 47 -2.23 -19.03 -6.46
N LEU A 48 -3.54 -19.28 -6.55
CA LEU A 48 -4.52 -18.28 -6.98
C LEU A 48 -4.55 -17.07 -6.02
N ARG A 49 -4.60 -17.33 -4.71
CA ARG A 49 -4.65 -16.27 -3.69
C ARG A 49 -3.35 -15.49 -3.61
N ILE A 50 -2.19 -16.14 -3.72
CA ILE A 50 -0.90 -15.45 -3.84
C ILE A 50 -0.88 -14.50 -5.05
N ARG A 51 -1.37 -14.95 -6.21
CA ARG A 51 -1.46 -14.11 -7.42
C ARG A 51 -2.36 -12.89 -7.22
N LEU A 52 -3.40 -12.99 -6.40
CA LEU A 52 -4.28 -11.86 -6.08
C LEU A 52 -3.63 -10.89 -5.06
N VAL A 53 -2.84 -11.40 -4.12
CA VAL A 53 -2.17 -10.58 -3.09
C VAL A 53 -0.91 -9.88 -3.63
N SER A 54 -0.14 -10.51 -4.51
CA SER A 54 1.08 -9.93 -5.12
C SER A 54 0.92 -8.52 -5.71
N PRO A 55 -0.09 -8.21 -6.55
CA PRO A 55 -0.26 -6.87 -7.09
C PRO A 55 -0.58 -5.85 -6.00
N VAL A 56 -1.33 -6.24 -4.96
CA VAL A 56 -1.64 -5.37 -3.82
C VAL A 56 -0.37 -5.02 -3.05
N VAL A 57 0.54 -5.98 -2.87
CA VAL A 57 1.88 -5.76 -2.28
C VAL A 57 2.69 -4.77 -3.11
N LEU A 58 2.70 -4.95 -4.43
CA LEU A 58 3.44 -4.06 -5.32
C LEU A 58 2.88 -2.64 -5.28
N THR A 59 1.55 -2.49 -5.31
CA THR A 59 0.88 -1.17 -5.16
C THR A 59 1.24 -0.51 -3.84
N PHE A 60 1.26 -1.26 -2.74
CA PHE A 60 1.67 -0.74 -1.43
C PHE A 60 3.11 -0.20 -1.44
N LEU A 61 4.04 -0.94 -2.04
CA LEU A 61 5.44 -0.54 -2.15
C LEU A 61 5.62 0.70 -3.01
N LEU A 62 4.91 0.78 -4.16
CA LEU A 62 4.95 1.94 -5.04
C LEU A 62 4.41 3.21 -4.34
N LEU A 63 3.30 3.09 -3.61
CA LEU A 63 2.74 4.21 -2.83
C LEU A 63 3.69 4.64 -1.72
N SER A 64 4.32 3.69 -1.03
CA SER A 64 5.30 3.96 0.03
C SER A 64 6.54 4.67 -0.51
N GLY A 65 7.09 4.18 -1.63
CA GLY A 65 8.23 4.79 -2.32
C GLY A 65 7.90 6.18 -2.87
N GLY A 66 6.73 6.35 -3.47
CA GLY A 66 6.25 7.64 -3.96
C GLY A 66 6.10 8.67 -2.85
N MET A 67 5.49 8.29 -1.71
CA MET A 67 5.39 9.14 -0.54
C MET A 67 6.75 9.52 0.04
N TYR A 68 7.71 8.58 0.09
CA TYR A 68 9.06 8.85 0.53
C TYR A 68 9.78 9.87 -0.37
N MET A 69 9.64 9.74 -1.69
CA MET A 69 10.19 10.70 -2.65
C MET A 69 9.55 12.08 -2.47
N VAL A 70 8.22 12.16 -2.35
CA VAL A 70 7.52 13.44 -2.11
C VAL A 70 7.97 14.09 -0.81
N LYS A 71 8.09 13.32 0.28
CA LYS A 71 8.58 13.81 1.57
C LYS A 71 10.02 14.33 1.46
N ARG A 72 10.89 13.62 0.74
CA ARG A 72 12.28 14.03 0.49
C ARG A 72 12.36 15.31 -0.36
N THR A 73 11.51 15.44 -1.38
CA THR A 73 11.52 16.60 -2.30
C THR A 73 10.97 17.86 -1.65
N LEU A 74 9.92 17.76 -0.82
CA LEU A 74 9.27 18.93 -0.22
C LEU A 74 9.83 19.29 1.17
N GLY A 75 10.55 18.39 1.82
CA GLY A 75 11.05 18.54 3.18
C GLY A 75 9.93 18.44 4.24
N ASP A 76 10.32 18.20 5.49
CA ASP A 76 9.40 17.95 6.62
C ASP A 76 8.39 19.09 6.87
N LYS A 77 8.68 20.29 6.37
CA LYS A 77 7.77 21.44 6.46
C LYS A 77 6.47 21.24 5.68
N PHE A 78 6.45 20.38 4.66
CA PHE A 78 5.31 20.21 3.76
C PHE A 78 4.62 18.86 3.83
N ALA A 79 5.25 17.83 4.37
CA ALA A 79 4.64 16.52 4.61
C ALA A 79 4.85 16.10 6.07
N PRO A 80 4.03 16.58 7.02
CA PRO A 80 4.05 16.06 8.37
C PRO A 80 3.63 14.59 8.30
N GLY A 81 4.58 13.73 8.63
CA GLY A 81 4.35 12.33 8.97
C GLY A 81 4.47 12.20 10.47
#